data_AF-A0AAU9SJM8-F1
#
_entry.id   AF-A0AAU9SJM8-F1
#
_cell.length_a   1.000
_cell.length_b   1.000
_cell.length_c   1.000
_cell.angle_alpha   90.00
_cell.angle_beta   90.00
_cell.angle_gamma   90.00
#
_symmetry.space_group_name_H-M   'P 1'
#
loop_
_entity.id
_entity.type
_entity.pdbx_description
1 polymer ?
#
loop_
_entity_poly.entity_id
_entity_poly.type
_entity_poly.pdbx_seq_one_letter_code
_entity_poly.pdbx_strand_id
1 'polypeptide(L)'
;MGILSNKISRDEVRPGDHIYSWRTAYLYAHHGIYVDDGLVIEYIRGSSTKLPCRICRGRSKSGGVTSSCLDCFLGGGNLYRYEYNVSKAALLAKVRGGTCTTATSDPPEDVLYRADFLLRENGFGVYDLFENNCETFAIYCKTGLVSCEKNRLGISSGQSTSFVAAAVVVALPGPGFCAYNVARLISDIGMRAKRGDDGVNKVPVEELVDMRNAA
;
A
#
# COMPACT_ATOMS: atom_id res chain seq x y z
N MET A 1 -15.09 0.29 -15.19
CA MET A 1 -14.10 -0.38 -14.32
C MET A 1 -14.21 -1.87 -14.56
N GLY A 2 -13.25 -2.46 -15.27
CA GLY A 2 -13.33 -3.83 -15.78
C GLY A 2 -12.92 -4.85 -14.72
N ILE A 3 -13.70 -5.93 -14.61
CA ILE A 3 -13.54 -7.04 -13.65
C ILE A 3 -12.19 -7.78 -13.78
N LEU A 4 -11.38 -7.49 -14.81
CA LEU A 4 -10.19 -8.26 -15.17
C LEU A 4 -8.84 -7.56 -14.90
N SER A 5 -8.78 -6.24 -14.76
CA SER A 5 -7.51 -5.55 -14.53
C SER A 5 -7.68 -4.17 -13.89
N ASN A 6 -6.86 -3.88 -12.90
CA ASN A 6 -6.74 -2.58 -12.25
C ASN A 6 -5.88 -1.58 -13.06
N LYS A 7 -5.43 -1.98 -14.26
CA LYS A 7 -4.55 -1.15 -15.10
C LYS A 7 -5.31 0.08 -15.57
N ILE A 8 -4.67 1.24 -15.48
CA ILE A 8 -5.21 2.52 -15.96
C ILE A 8 -4.19 3.22 -16.86
N SER A 9 -4.65 4.13 -17.70
CA SER A 9 -3.79 5.05 -18.46
C SER A 9 -3.29 6.20 -17.58
N ARG A 10 -2.32 6.98 -18.08
CA ARG A 10 -1.76 8.13 -17.35
C ARG A 10 -2.75 9.30 -17.27
N ASP A 11 -3.65 9.42 -18.22
CA ASP A 11 -4.72 10.42 -18.28
C ASP A 11 -5.89 10.11 -17.34
N GLU A 12 -6.01 8.86 -16.88
CA GLU A 12 -7.04 8.46 -15.94
C GLU A 12 -6.68 8.74 -14.47
N VAL A 13 -5.39 8.86 -14.12
CA VAL A 13 -4.93 9.03 -12.73
C VAL A 13 -5.32 10.40 -12.17
N ARG A 14 -5.70 10.44 -10.89
CA ARG A 14 -6.14 11.66 -10.22
C ARG A 14 -5.42 11.88 -8.90
N PRO A 15 -5.30 13.14 -8.43
CA PRO A 15 -4.81 13.46 -7.09
C PRO A 15 -5.50 12.61 -6.01
N GLY A 16 -4.70 12.04 -5.11
CA GLY A 16 -5.17 11.16 -4.02
C GLY A 16 -5.40 9.71 -4.44
N ASP A 17 -5.14 9.33 -5.69
CA ASP A 17 -5.17 7.93 -6.10
C ASP A 17 -4.06 7.13 -5.43
N HIS A 18 -4.41 5.99 -4.83
CA HIS A 18 -3.44 4.96 -4.49
C HIS A 18 -3.13 4.17 -5.75
N ILE A 19 -1.90 4.36 -6.24
CA ILE A 19 -1.40 3.69 -7.43
C ILE A 19 -0.37 2.63 -7.04
N TYR A 20 -0.24 1.63 -7.89
CA TYR A 20 0.81 0.64 -7.76
C TYR A 20 1.33 0.19 -9.11
N SER A 21 2.50 -0.44 -9.07
CA SER A 21 3.13 -0.99 -10.26
C SER A 21 3.86 -2.28 -9.91
N TRP A 22 3.59 -3.33 -10.68
CA TRP A 22 4.24 -4.63 -10.52
C TRP A 22 5.73 -4.55 -10.87
N ARG A 23 6.55 -5.22 -10.09
CA ARG A 23 8.02 -5.26 -10.20
C ARG A 23 8.51 -6.71 -10.16
N THR A 24 9.76 -6.91 -10.60
CA THR A 24 10.46 -8.20 -10.61
C THR A 24 9.55 -9.33 -11.08
N ALA A 25 9.14 -9.29 -12.35
CA ALA A 25 8.23 -10.29 -12.96
C ALA A 25 6.92 -10.54 -12.18
N TYR A 26 6.32 -9.48 -11.63
CA TYR A 26 5.08 -9.52 -10.85
C TYR A 26 5.20 -10.19 -9.46
N LEU A 27 6.41 -10.32 -8.92
CA LEU A 27 6.62 -10.88 -7.57
C LEU A 27 6.27 -9.91 -6.45
N TYR A 28 6.32 -8.60 -6.71
CA TYR A 28 5.85 -7.58 -5.75
C TYR A 28 5.20 -6.41 -6.48
N ALA A 29 4.29 -5.71 -5.81
CA ALA A 29 3.78 -4.42 -6.27
C ALA A 29 4.37 -3.30 -5.42
N HIS A 30 4.88 -2.26 -6.09
CA HIS A 30 5.33 -1.04 -5.44
C HIS A 30 4.20 -0.03 -5.37
N HIS A 31 3.93 0.52 -4.20
CA HIS A 31 2.74 1.33 -3.91
C HIS A 31 3.09 2.80 -3.62
N GLY A 32 2.18 3.70 -3.95
CA GLY A 32 2.31 5.13 -3.68
C GLY A 32 0.99 5.89 -3.83
N ILE A 33 1.01 7.14 -3.40
CA ILE A 33 -0.09 8.09 -3.54
C ILE A 33 0.26 9.09 -4.64
N TYR A 34 -0.56 9.17 -5.68
CA TYR A 34 -0.44 10.19 -6.72
C TYR A 34 -0.87 11.54 -6.16
N VAL A 35 -0.04 12.57 -6.36
CA VAL A 35 -0.28 13.93 -5.86
C VAL A 35 -0.84 14.79 -6.98
N ASP A 36 0.03 15.28 -7.87
CA ASP A 36 -0.33 16.06 -9.05
C ASP A 36 0.89 16.17 -9.98
N ASP A 37 0.71 16.61 -11.23
CA ASP A 37 1.77 16.87 -12.22
C ASP A 37 2.81 15.74 -12.34
N GLY A 38 2.32 14.49 -12.28
CA GLY A 38 3.18 13.32 -12.36
C GLY A 38 4.06 13.08 -11.12
N LEU A 39 3.76 13.70 -9.97
CA LEU A 39 4.42 13.45 -8.71
C LEU A 39 3.69 12.37 -7.90
N VAL A 40 4.48 11.54 -7.22
CA VAL A 40 4.03 10.42 -6.40
C VAL A 40 4.77 10.45 -5.08
N ILE A 41 4.02 10.41 -3.97
CA ILE A 41 4.57 10.17 -2.64
C ILE A 41 4.56 8.66 -2.37
N GLU A 42 5.71 8.12 -2.02
CA GLU A 42 5.93 6.70 -1.84
C GLU A 42 6.78 6.47 -0.59
N TYR A 43 6.63 5.30 0.01
CA TYR A 43 7.46 4.86 1.11
C TYR A 43 8.47 3.83 0.61
N ILE A 44 9.76 4.11 0.79
CA ILE A 44 10.84 3.29 0.20
C ILE A 44 11.78 2.74 1.26
N ARG A 45 12.26 1.52 1.01
CA ARG A 45 13.40 0.96 1.74
C ARG A 45 14.67 1.72 1.35
N GLY A 46 15.47 2.12 2.33
CA GLY A 46 16.77 2.75 2.08
C GLY A 46 17.65 1.85 1.21
N SER A 47 18.39 2.45 0.27
CA SER A 47 19.18 1.79 -0.80
C SER A 47 18.50 1.63 -2.17
N SER A 48 17.40 2.33 -2.46
CA SER A 48 16.95 2.42 -3.87
C SER A 48 17.87 3.36 -4.66
N THR A 49 18.85 2.82 -5.38
CA THR A 49 19.61 3.58 -6.38
C THR A 49 18.69 3.91 -7.54
N LYS A 50 18.10 5.10 -7.53
CA LYS A 50 17.33 5.56 -8.68
C LYS A 50 18.29 5.98 -9.78
N LEU A 51 18.01 5.53 -11.01
CA LEU A 51 18.68 6.03 -12.20
C LEU A 51 18.64 7.57 -12.23
N PRO A 52 19.67 8.23 -12.80
CA PRO A 52 19.69 9.68 -12.90
C PRO A 52 18.43 10.18 -13.62
N CYS A 53 17.60 10.92 -12.90
CA CYS A 53 16.34 11.45 -13.38
C CYS A 53 16.40 12.98 -13.37
N ARG A 54 16.03 13.61 -14.49
CA ARG A 54 16.04 15.07 -14.64
C ARG A 54 15.04 15.76 -13.69
N ILE A 55 13.92 15.10 -13.41
CA ILE A 55 12.88 15.59 -12.49
C ILE A 55 13.30 15.35 -11.03
N CYS A 56 13.73 14.13 -10.70
CA CYS A 56 14.04 13.74 -9.31
C CYS A 56 15.46 14.11 -8.85
N ARG A 57 16.30 14.64 -9.74
CA ARG A 57 17.70 15.04 -9.50
C ARG A 57 18.60 13.96 -8.87
N GLY A 58 18.26 12.68 -9.08
CA GLY A 58 19.16 11.53 -8.83
C GLY A 58 19.70 11.37 -7.40
N ARG A 59 19.01 11.85 -6.36
CA ARG A 59 19.49 11.69 -4.99
C ARG A 59 19.36 10.25 -4.50
N SER A 60 20.44 9.72 -3.91
CA SER A 60 20.35 8.55 -3.03
C SER A 60 19.48 8.94 -1.84
N LYS A 61 18.39 8.20 -1.63
CA LYS A 61 17.46 8.49 -0.54
C LYS A 61 17.78 7.55 0.62
N SER A 62 18.10 8.14 1.78
CA SER A 62 17.91 7.45 3.06
C SER A 62 16.47 6.96 3.09
N GLY A 63 16.22 5.71 3.49
CA GLY A 63 14.88 5.13 3.50
C GLY A 63 13.87 6.01 4.24
N GLY A 64 12.60 5.90 3.90
CA GLY A 64 11.59 6.82 4.41
C GLY A 64 10.50 7.17 3.40
N VAL A 65 9.67 8.13 3.78
CA VAL A 65 8.63 8.68 2.92
C VAL A 65 9.27 9.69 1.98
N THR A 66 8.95 9.60 0.70
CA THR A 66 9.64 10.41 -0.30
C THR A 66 8.77 10.72 -1.51
N SER A 67 9.10 11.79 -2.23
CA SER A 67 8.44 12.16 -3.48
C SER A 67 9.29 11.78 -4.70
N SER A 68 8.68 11.21 -5.73
CA SER A 68 9.32 10.98 -7.03
C SER A 68 8.37 11.21 -8.20
N CYS A 69 8.92 11.33 -9.41
CA CYS A 69 8.10 11.40 -10.61
C CYS A 69 7.50 10.03 -10.95
N LEU A 70 6.39 10.04 -11.68
CA LEU A 70 5.62 8.87 -12.06
C LEU A 70 6.47 7.86 -12.82
N ASP A 71 7.37 8.29 -13.70
CA ASP A 71 8.24 7.35 -14.43
C ASP A 71 9.26 6.66 -13.51
N CYS A 72 9.84 7.38 -12.54
CA CYS A 72 10.71 6.79 -11.53
C CYS A 72 9.95 5.89 -10.57
N PHE A 73 8.71 6.26 -10.22
CA PHE A 73 7.82 5.41 -9.46
C PHE A 73 7.56 4.12 -10.24
N LEU A 74 7.19 4.21 -11.53
CA LEU A 74 6.84 3.09 -12.41
C LEU A 74 8.03 2.21 -12.82
N GLY A 75 9.26 2.71 -12.84
CA GLY A 75 10.45 1.88 -13.12
C GLY A 75 10.33 1.03 -14.40
N GLY A 76 9.67 1.54 -15.44
CA GLY A 76 9.38 0.81 -16.69
C GLY A 76 8.17 -0.14 -16.65
N GLY A 77 7.50 -0.29 -15.51
CA GLY A 77 6.29 -1.08 -15.34
C GLY A 77 5.01 -0.36 -15.75
N ASN A 78 3.89 -1.08 -15.66
CA ASN A 78 2.56 -0.54 -15.95
C ASN A 78 1.96 0.18 -14.73
N LEU A 79 1.08 1.15 -14.96
CA LEU A 79 0.32 1.87 -13.92
C LEU A 79 -0.98 1.13 -13.60
N TYR A 80 -1.24 0.93 -12.31
CA TYR A 80 -2.47 0.34 -11.80
C TYR A 80 -3.04 1.18 -10.67
N ARG A 81 -4.37 1.18 -10.52
CA ARG A 81 -5.07 1.81 -9.40
C ARG A 81 -5.51 0.77 -8.37
N TYR A 82 -5.22 1.03 -7.10
CA TYR A 82 -5.69 0.18 -6.01
C TYR A 82 -7.19 0.40 -5.76
N GLU A 83 -7.94 -0.68 -5.58
CA GLU A 83 -9.40 -0.61 -5.42
C GLU A 83 -9.82 -0.58 -3.94
N TYR A 84 -10.67 0.37 -3.58
CA TYR A 84 -11.27 0.49 -2.25
C TYR A 84 -12.75 0.14 -2.28
N ASN A 85 -13.32 -0.17 -1.12
CA ASN A 85 -14.73 -0.52 -0.95
C ASN A 85 -15.17 -1.69 -1.86
N VAL A 86 -14.28 -2.66 -2.11
CA VAL A 86 -14.64 -3.84 -2.88
C VAL A 86 -15.51 -4.79 -2.05
N SER A 87 -16.36 -5.56 -2.71
CA SER A 87 -17.14 -6.61 -2.04
C SER A 87 -16.22 -7.76 -1.57
N LYS A 88 -16.66 -8.52 -0.57
CA LYS A 88 -15.93 -9.72 -0.11
C LYS A 88 -15.70 -10.71 -1.25
N ALA A 89 -16.70 -10.87 -2.13
CA ALA A 89 -16.61 -11.73 -3.31
C ALA A 89 -15.56 -11.22 -4.30
N ALA A 90 -15.49 -9.90 -4.55
CA ALA A 90 -14.47 -9.31 -5.41
C ALA A 90 -13.07 -9.52 -4.84
N LEU A 91 -12.88 -9.38 -3.52
CA LEU A 91 -11.58 -9.65 -2.87
C LEU A 91 -11.17 -11.12 -3.01
N LEU A 92 -12.10 -12.06 -2.73
CA LEU A 92 -11.86 -13.50 -2.87
C LEU A 92 -11.56 -13.93 -4.32
N ALA A 93 -12.08 -13.20 -5.31
CA ALA A 93 -11.83 -13.47 -6.72
C ALA A 93 -10.45 -12.98 -7.20
N LYS A 94 -9.78 -12.07 -6.48
CA LYS A 94 -8.45 -11.58 -6.88
C LYS A 94 -7.38 -12.64 -6.60
N VAL A 95 -6.69 -13.04 -7.66
CA VAL A 95 -5.59 -14.03 -7.60
C VAL A 95 -4.43 -13.57 -6.70
N ARG A 96 -4.21 -12.26 -6.54
CA ARG A 96 -3.06 -11.69 -5.80
C ARG A 96 -3.48 -10.64 -4.78
N GLY A 97 -2.78 -10.64 -3.64
CA GLY A 97 -2.80 -9.58 -2.63
C GLY A 97 -2.25 -8.25 -3.16
N GLY A 98 -2.44 -7.17 -2.40
CA GLY A 98 -1.88 -5.86 -2.76
C GLY A 98 -2.57 -5.15 -3.92
N THR A 99 -3.85 -5.41 -4.17
CA THR A 99 -4.58 -4.79 -5.30
C THR A 99 -5.92 -4.17 -4.92
N CYS A 100 -6.52 -4.61 -3.82
CA CYS A 100 -7.80 -4.10 -3.35
C CYS A 100 -8.00 -4.34 -1.85
N THR A 101 -8.91 -3.58 -1.24
CA THR A 101 -9.37 -3.76 0.14
C THR A 101 -10.86 -3.51 0.28
N THR A 102 -11.50 -4.11 1.29
CA THR A 102 -12.89 -3.82 1.62
C THR A 102 -13.06 -2.53 2.43
N ALA A 103 -11.95 -1.89 2.83
CA ALA A 103 -11.95 -0.60 3.51
C ALA A 103 -12.44 0.51 2.59
N THR A 104 -13.12 1.50 3.17
CA THR A 104 -13.56 2.69 2.45
C THR A 104 -12.42 3.70 2.43
N SER A 105 -12.19 4.34 1.28
CA SER A 105 -11.26 5.46 1.18
C SER A 105 -11.91 6.72 1.72
N ASP A 106 -11.12 7.54 2.41
CA ASP A 106 -11.43 8.93 2.70
C ASP A 106 -11.34 9.81 1.44
N PRO A 107 -11.89 11.03 1.49
CA PRO A 107 -11.80 12.01 0.40
C PRO A 107 -10.35 12.36 0.00
N PRO A 108 -10.08 12.68 -1.29
CA PRO A 108 -8.73 12.97 -1.78
C PRO A 108 -7.97 14.03 -0.97
N GLU A 109 -8.65 15.05 -0.46
CA GLU A 109 -8.07 16.10 0.38
C GLU A 109 -7.41 15.54 1.66
N ASP A 110 -8.09 14.64 2.37
CA ASP A 110 -7.56 13.99 3.57
C ASP A 110 -6.40 13.06 3.22
N VAL A 111 -6.50 12.39 2.07
CA VAL A 111 -5.44 11.49 1.58
C VAL A 111 -4.16 12.25 1.29
N LEU A 112 -4.28 13.36 0.56
CA LEU A 112 -3.16 14.23 0.21
C LEU A 112 -2.57 14.89 1.45
N TYR A 113 -3.41 15.33 2.38
CA TYR A 113 -2.97 15.88 3.66
C TYR A 113 -2.08 14.88 4.42
N ARG A 114 -2.54 13.64 4.59
CA ARG A 114 -1.76 12.60 5.28
C ARG A 114 -0.46 12.27 4.56
N ALA A 115 -0.50 12.13 3.24
CA ALA A 115 0.69 11.80 2.44
C ALA A 115 1.75 12.92 2.51
N ASP A 116 1.33 14.18 2.40
CA ASP A 116 2.21 15.34 2.49
C ASP A 116 2.78 15.52 3.91
N PHE A 117 1.96 15.35 4.94
CA PHE A 117 2.40 15.41 6.33
C PHE A 117 3.48 14.36 6.61
N LEU A 118 3.25 13.11 6.21
CA LEU A 118 4.22 12.03 6.37
C LEU A 118 5.50 12.25 5.55
N LEU A 119 5.42 12.91 4.41
CA LEU A 119 6.58 13.29 3.61
C LEU A 119 7.43 14.36 4.34
N ARG A 120 6.79 15.36 4.94
CA ARG A 120 7.47 16.46 5.65
C ARG A 120 8.15 15.99 6.94
N GLU A 121 7.42 15.22 7.74
CA GLU A 121 7.94 14.72 9.02
C GLU A 121 8.84 13.48 8.87
N ASN A 122 8.83 12.84 7.69
CA ASN A 122 9.42 11.52 7.47
C ASN A 122 8.95 10.49 8.54
N GLY A 123 7.74 10.67 9.06
CA GLY A 123 7.29 10.12 10.34
C GLY A 123 6.60 8.75 10.25
N PHE A 124 6.81 7.99 9.17
CA PHE A 124 6.15 6.69 9.00
C PHE A 124 6.93 5.51 9.61
N GLY A 125 7.94 5.80 10.44
CA GLY A 125 8.75 4.81 11.15
C GLY A 125 9.79 4.09 10.29
N VAL A 126 10.26 2.93 10.76
CA VAL A 126 11.27 2.11 10.06
C VAL A 126 10.60 1.20 9.05
N TYR A 127 11.16 1.13 7.84
CA TYR A 127 10.62 0.30 6.76
C TYR A 127 10.81 -1.19 7.06
N ASP A 128 9.71 -1.92 7.13
CA ASP A 128 9.67 -3.38 7.25
C ASP A 128 8.98 -3.97 6.02
N LEU A 129 9.59 -4.95 5.35
CA LEU A 129 9.07 -5.51 4.10
C LEU A 129 7.70 -6.20 4.24
N PHE A 130 7.38 -6.72 5.42
CA PHE A 130 6.19 -7.53 5.67
C PHE A 130 5.08 -6.74 6.36
N GLU A 131 5.44 -5.83 7.26
CA GLU A 131 4.48 -5.06 8.05
C GLU A 131 4.45 -3.60 7.55
N ASN A 132 5.46 -2.82 7.92
CA ASN A 132 5.51 -1.39 7.63
C ASN A 132 6.17 -1.11 6.26
N ASN A 133 5.46 -1.40 5.18
CA ASN A 133 5.93 -1.23 3.79
C ASN A 133 5.12 -0.18 3.00
N CYS A 134 5.42 -0.05 1.71
CA CYS A 134 4.75 0.88 0.80
C CYS A 134 3.23 0.67 0.68
N GLU A 135 2.74 -0.57 0.74
CA GLU A 135 1.30 -0.87 0.67
C GLU A 135 0.60 -0.34 1.93
N THR A 136 1.19 -0.64 3.09
CA THR A 136 0.75 -0.18 4.40
C THR A 136 0.69 1.36 4.46
N PHE A 137 1.72 2.04 3.98
CA PHE A 137 1.74 3.50 3.85
C PHE A 137 0.57 4.03 3.04
N ALA A 138 0.35 3.48 1.85
CA ALA A 138 -0.71 3.96 0.97
C ALA A 138 -2.11 3.64 1.53
N ILE A 139 -2.29 2.47 2.17
CA ILE A 139 -3.54 2.12 2.86
C ILE A 139 -3.83 3.10 4.00
N TYR A 140 -2.83 3.42 4.83
CA TYR A 140 -2.98 4.42 5.89
C TYR A 140 -3.35 5.79 5.31
N CYS A 141 -2.64 6.26 4.28
CA CYS A 141 -2.97 7.52 3.62
C CYS A 141 -4.41 7.54 3.09
N LYS A 142 -4.92 6.40 2.59
CA LYS A 142 -6.29 6.33 2.06
C LYS A 142 -7.38 6.20 3.11
N THR A 143 -7.10 5.68 4.29
CA THR A 143 -8.14 5.24 5.24
C THR A 143 -7.99 5.80 6.64
N GLY A 144 -6.80 6.27 7.00
CA GLY A 144 -6.41 6.60 8.37
C GLY A 144 -6.36 5.38 9.32
N LEU A 145 -6.56 4.16 8.82
CA LEU A 145 -6.63 2.96 9.65
C LEU A 145 -5.24 2.42 9.98
N VAL A 146 -5.02 2.12 11.25
CA VAL A 146 -3.81 1.48 11.76
C VAL A 146 -4.19 0.20 12.51
N SER A 147 -3.43 -0.89 12.29
CA SER A 147 -3.48 -2.07 13.15
C SER A 147 -2.49 -1.88 14.29
N CYS A 148 -3.00 -1.67 15.49
CA CYS A 148 -2.28 -1.65 16.76
C CYS A 148 -2.52 -2.99 17.46
N GLU A 149 -1.67 -3.99 17.22
CA GLU A 149 -1.63 -5.14 18.14
C GLU A 149 -0.79 -4.75 19.36
N LYS A 150 -1.27 -5.10 20.57
CA LYS A 150 -0.58 -4.80 21.82
C LYS A 150 0.89 -5.23 21.72
N ASN A 151 1.79 -4.25 21.79
CA ASN A 151 3.26 -4.33 21.69
C ASN A 151 3.90 -4.36 20.28
N ARG A 152 3.16 -4.19 19.18
CA ARG A 152 3.73 -3.89 17.85
C ARG A 152 2.84 -2.90 17.10
N LEU A 153 3.31 -1.67 16.92
CA LEU A 153 2.68 -0.72 16.01
C LEU A 153 2.95 -1.20 14.58
N GLY A 154 2.00 -1.88 13.94
CA GLY A 154 2.24 -2.48 12.63
C GLY A 154 0.94 -2.72 11.86
N ILE A 155 0.82 -2.10 10.68
CA ILE A 155 -0.24 -2.44 9.74
C ILE A 155 0.23 -3.67 8.97
N SER A 156 -0.52 -4.77 9.04
CA SER A 156 -0.20 -5.96 8.25
C SER A 156 -0.49 -5.69 6.77
N SER A 157 0.53 -5.78 5.90
CA SER A 157 0.35 -5.61 4.46
C SER A 157 -0.41 -6.79 3.81
N GLY A 158 -1.20 -6.53 2.78
CA GLY A 158 -1.87 -7.59 2.00
C GLY A 158 -0.89 -8.48 1.23
N GLN A 159 0.30 -7.96 0.90
CA GLN A 159 1.37 -8.70 0.23
C GLN A 159 2.11 -9.70 1.13
N SER A 160 2.23 -9.48 2.44
CA SER A 160 2.97 -10.39 3.34
C SER A 160 2.36 -11.80 3.40
N THR A 161 1.02 -11.88 3.37
CA THR A 161 0.29 -13.16 3.29
C THR A 161 0.55 -13.92 1.98
N SER A 162 1.06 -13.25 0.94
CA SER A 162 1.30 -13.86 -0.39
C SER A 162 2.58 -14.67 -0.46
N PHE A 163 3.62 -14.32 0.31
CA PHE A 163 4.90 -15.06 0.29
C PHE A 163 4.83 -16.40 1.03
N VAL A 164 4.16 -16.44 2.19
CA VAL A 164 3.92 -17.68 2.94
C VAL A 164 2.93 -18.59 2.19
N ALA A 165 1.93 -17.99 1.53
CA ALA A 165 0.92 -18.75 0.81
C ALA A 165 1.36 -19.29 -0.54
N ALA A 166 2.33 -18.67 -1.23
CA ALA A 166 2.82 -19.18 -2.51
C ALA A 166 3.35 -20.62 -2.40
N ALA A 167 4.03 -20.95 -1.30
CA ALA A 167 4.49 -22.31 -1.01
C ALA A 167 3.33 -23.30 -0.79
N VAL A 168 2.27 -22.87 -0.09
CA VAL A 168 1.09 -23.69 0.23
C VAL A 168 0.19 -23.91 -1.01
N VAL A 169 0.04 -22.87 -1.85
CA VAL A 169 -0.74 -22.94 -3.10
C VAL A 169 -0.10 -23.89 -4.11
N VAL A 170 1.24 -23.90 -4.22
CA VAL A 170 1.97 -24.84 -5.09
C VAL A 170 1.86 -26.27 -4.59
N ALA A 171 1.90 -26.49 -3.28
CA ALA A 171 1.79 -27.82 -2.68
C ALA A 171 0.37 -28.42 -2.78
N LEU A 172 -0.68 -27.59 -2.70
CA LEU A 172 -2.09 -28.02 -2.72
C LEU A 172 -2.94 -27.14 -3.66
N PRO A 173 -2.94 -27.43 -4.97
CA PRO A 173 -3.70 -26.67 -5.96
C PRO A 173 -5.20 -26.74 -5.68
N GLY A 174 -5.88 -25.59 -5.56
CA GLY A 174 -7.29 -25.52 -5.18
C GLY A 174 -7.47 -25.23 -3.69
N PRO A 175 -7.37 -26.22 -2.77
CA PRO A 175 -7.54 -25.99 -1.33
C PRO A 175 -6.56 -24.94 -0.77
N GLY A 176 -5.30 -24.95 -1.19
CA GLY A 176 -4.32 -23.93 -0.80
C GLY A 176 -4.68 -22.53 -1.29
N PHE A 177 -5.23 -22.43 -2.51
CA PHE A 177 -5.75 -21.16 -3.05
C PHE A 177 -6.98 -20.67 -2.29
N CYS A 178 -7.91 -21.56 -1.95
CA CYS A 178 -9.06 -21.22 -1.12
C CYS A 178 -8.63 -20.73 0.27
N ALA A 179 -7.76 -21.48 0.96
CA ALA A 179 -7.24 -21.11 2.27
C ALA A 179 -6.52 -19.75 2.24
N TYR A 180 -5.71 -19.51 1.20
CA TYR A 180 -5.04 -18.22 0.98
C TYR A 180 -6.03 -17.06 0.84
N ASN A 181 -7.04 -17.18 -0.02
CA ASN A 181 -8.00 -16.09 -0.24
C ASN A 181 -8.87 -15.85 0.99
N VAL A 182 -9.25 -16.90 1.73
CA VAL A 182 -9.95 -16.77 3.01
C VAL A 182 -9.09 -16.06 4.05
N ALA A 183 -7.80 -16.45 4.19
CA ALA A 183 -6.87 -15.78 5.09
C ALA A 183 -6.73 -14.29 4.75
N ARG A 184 -6.59 -13.96 3.45
CA ARG A 184 -6.57 -12.57 2.98
C ARG A 184 -7.84 -11.79 3.31
N LEU A 185 -9.00 -12.41 3.15
CA LEU A 185 -10.28 -11.77 3.50
C LEU A 185 -10.37 -11.51 5.01
N ILE A 186 -9.96 -12.46 5.84
CA ILE A 186 -10.03 -12.31 7.31
C ILE A 186 -9.04 -11.26 7.80
N SER A 187 -7.85 -11.18 7.20
CA SER A 187 -6.82 -10.21 7.57
C SER A 187 -6.98 -8.83 6.91
N ASP A 188 -7.93 -8.67 5.97
CA ASP A 188 -8.21 -7.39 5.32
C ASP A 188 -8.56 -6.31 6.35
N ILE A 189 -7.90 -5.15 6.26
CA ILE A 189 -8.06 -4.08 7.25
C ILE A 189 -9.49 -3.55 7.30
N GLY A 190 -10.19 -3.51 6.15
CA GLY A 190 -11.59 -3.10 6.10
C GLY A 190 -12.52 -4.12 6.79
N MET A 191 -12.23 -5.41 6.65
CA MET A 191 -12.95 -6.47 7.35
C MET A 191 -12.72 -6.41 8.85
N ARG A 192 -11.47 -6.24 9.29
CA ARG A 192 -11.11 -6.12 10.70
C ARG A 192 -11.74 -4.89 11.35
N ALA A 193 -11.67 -3.73 10.67
CA ALA A 193 -12.31 -2.50 11.14
C ALA A 193 -13.83 -2.65 11.27
N LYS A 194 -14.51 -3.29 10.29
CA LYS A 194 -15.97 -3.50 10.32
C LYS A 194 -16.43 -4.47 11.40
N ARG A 195 -15.61 -5.45 11.77
CA ARG A 195 -15.91 -6.38 12.88
C ARG A 195 -15.71 -5.75 14.25
N GLY A 196 -15.04 -4.61 14.32
CA GLY A 196 -14.59 -4.04 15.60
C GLY A 196 -13.51 -4.90 16.24
N ASP A 197 -12.66 -5.56 15.44
CA ASP A 197 -11.56 -6.35 15.96
C ASP A 197 -10.65 -5.44 16.81
N ASP A 198 -10.31 -5.89 18.02
CA ASP A 198 -9.42 -5.16 18.92
C ASP A 198 -8.13 -4.78 18.18
N GLY A 199 -7.85 -3.47 18.13
CA GLY A 199 -6.62 -2.96 17.56
C GLY A 199 -6.69 -2.42 16.13
N VAL A 200 -7.84 -2.29 15.46
CA VAL A 200 -7.91 -1.49 14.22
C VAL A 200 -8.63 -0.17 14.47
N ASN A 201 -7.85 0.92 14.53
CA ASN A 201 -8.37 2.25 14.85
C ASN A 201 -8.03 3.24 13.75
N LYS A 202 -8.90 4.24 13.57
CA LYS A 202 -8.58 5.41 12.76
C LYS A 202 -7.73 6.36 13.61
N VAL A 203 -6.51 6.63 13.15
CA VAL A 203 -5.52 7.41 13.91
C VAL A 203 -5.17 8.67 13.09
N PRO A 204 -5.30 9.88 13.65
CA PRO A 204 -4.80 11.11 13.03
C PRO A 204 -3.31 11.00 12.66
N VAL A 205 -2.87 11.74 11.64
CA VAL A 205 -1.49 11.60 11.13
C VAL A 205 -0.46 12.16 12.09
N GLU A 206 -0.83 13.21 12.81
CA GLU A 206 -0.04 13.83 13.86
C GLU A 206 0.23 12.81 14.99
N GLU A 207 -0.83 12.17 15.48
CA GLU A 207 -0.72 11.14 16.51
C GLU A 207 0.09 9.94 16.01
N LEU A 208 -0.11 9.50 14.76
CA LEU A 208 0.70 8.43 14.20
C LEU A 208 2.20 8.77 14.21
N VAL A 209 2.58 9.98 13.80
CA VAL A 209 3.97 10.41 13.79
C VAL A 209 4.54 10.45 15.21
N ASP A 210 3.78 10.98 16.17
CA ASP A 210 4.19 11.01 17.58
C ASP A 210 4.42 9.58 18.13
N MET A 211 3.49 8.67 17.85
CA MET A 211 3.61 7.26 18.26
C MET A 211 4.84 6.57 17.64
N ARG A 212 5.20 6.92 16.39
CA ARG A 212 6.33 6.33 15.67
C ARG A 212 7.67 6.91 16.08
N ASN A 213 7.70 8.18 16.47
CA ASN A 213 8.90 8.85 16.98
C ASN A 213 9.23 8.42 18.42
N ALA A 214 8.22 7.98 19.18
CA ALA A 214 8.38 7.49 20.55
C ALA A 214 8.82 6.01 20.66
N ALA A 215 8.82 5.26 19.54
CA ALA A 215 9.13 3.83 19.48
C ALA A 215 10.56 3.57 19.01
#